data_AF-A0A922LZ23-F1
#
_entry.id   AF-A0A922LZ23-F1
#
_cell.length_a   1.000
_cell.length_b   1.000
_cell.length_c   1.000
_cell.angle_alpha   90.00
_cell.angle_beta   90.00
_cell.angle_gamma   90.00
#
_symmetry.space_group_name_H-M   'P 1'
#
loop_
_entity.id
_entity.type
_entity.pdbx_description
1 polymer ?
#
loop_
_entity_poly.entity_id
_entity_poly.type
_entity_poly.pdbx_seq_one_letter_code
_entity_poly.pdbx_strand_id
1 'polypeptide(L)'
;MKPLLIPGVRLVDLDHDVVYGTGDVGITMPSVLRHWLIKRCNASHSAILRHIRSTENVASTAALLLARPYLELMAILLGRYRSALQHNEASSSVNLLPIQSPNDESRSQDKFDQPRIGGWFFDRAAFVVSCGHELQPYLTELLNSQMVIQVS
;
A
#
# COMPACT_ATOMS: atom_id res chain seq x y z
N MET A 1 16.60 28.59 -17.24
CA MET A 1 17.33 27.41 -16.74
C MET A 1 16.31 26.29 -16.53
N LYS A 2 16.41 25.16 -17.23
CA LYS A 2 15.53 24.00 -17.00
C LYS A 2 16.01 23.32 -15.71
N PRO A 3 15.15 23.09 -14.70
CA PRO A 3 15.57 22.34 -13.53
C PRO A 3 15.86 20.91 -13.98
N LEU A 4 17.13 20.50 -13.89
CA LEU A 4 17.62 19.16 -14.17
C LEU A 4 17.20 18.24 -13.03
N LEU A 5 15.89 18.01 -12.89
CA LEU A 5 15.41 17.00 -11.97
C LEU A 5 15.68 15.63 -12.60
N ILE A 6 16.31 14.76 -11.81
CA ILE A 6 16.60 13.39 -12.21
C ILE A 6 15.24 12.68 -12.39
N PRO A 7 15.01 11.97 -13.52
CA PRO A 7 13.78 11.21 -13.72
C PRO A 7 13.48 10.26 -12.55
N GLY A 8 12.23 10.25 -12.09
CA GLY A 8 11.82 9.41 -10.96
C GLY A 8 12.15 9.96 -9.57
N VAL A 9 12.88 11.08 -9.47
CA VAL A 9 13.11 11.76 -8.18
C VAL A 9 12.02 12.80 -7.93
N ARG A 10 11.47 12.79 -6.71
CA ARG A 10 10.59 13.85 -6.20
C ARG A 10 11.34 14.66 -5.15
N LEU A 11 11.43 15.95 -5.36
CA LEU A 11 12.00 16.90 -4.41
C LEU A 11 10.84 17.64 -3.73
N VAL A 12 10.83 17.65 -2.41
CA VAL A 12 9.88 18.42 -1.62
C VAL A 12 10.64 19.58 -0.99
N ASP A 13 10.35 20.79 -1.45
CA ASP A 13 10.83 22.03 -0.85
C ASP A 13 9.87 22.40 0.28
N LEU A 14 10.36 22.28 1.51
CA LEU A 14 9.60 22.55 2.74
C LEU A 14 9.53 24.05 3.07
N ASP A 15 10.41 24.87 2.52
CA ASP A 15 10.43 26.32 2.79
C ASP A 15 9.37 27.04 1.95
N HIS A 16 9.13 26.54 0.74
CA HIS A 16 8.16 27.13 -0.21
C HIS A 16 6.88 26.30 -0.37
N ASP A 17 6.76 25.15 0.32
CA ASP A 17 5.68 24.18 0.15
C ASP A 17 5.48 23.70 -1.30
N VAL A 18 6.59 23.54 -2.04
CA VAL A 18 6.57 23.14 -3.46
C VAL A 18 7.10 21.73 -3.64
N VAL A 19 6.37 20.91 -4.40
CA VAL A 19 6.83 19.59 -4.82
C VAL A 19 7.28 19.64 -6.27
N TYR A 20 8.55 19.36 -6.51
CA TYR A 20 9.13 19.23 -7.84
C TYR A 20 9.26 17.76 -8.23
N GLY A 21 8.91 17.42 -9.46
CA GLY A 21 9.08 16.06 -9.99
C GLY A 21 9.13 16.03 -11.50
N THR A 22 9.89 15.09 -12.03
CA THR A 22 10.01 14.82 -13.48
C THR A 22 9.50 13.42 -13.78
N GLY A 23 8.30 13.33 -14.35
CA GLY A 23 7.71 12.08 -14.83
C GLY A 23 6.19 12.05 -14.74
N ASP A 24 5.60 11.08 -15.45
CA ASP A 24 4.22 10.65 -15.20
C ASP A 24 4.08 10.35 -13.72
N VAL A 25 3.11 10.99 -13.08
CA VAL A 25 2.71 10.58 -11.75
C VAL A 25 2.22 9.15 -11.96
N GLY A 26 2.94 8.14 -11.45
CA GLY A 26 2.49 6.75 -11.42
C GLY A 26 1.06 6.63 -10.85
N ILE A 27 0.51 5.43 -10.71
CA ILE A 27 -0.92 5.29 -10.43
C ILE A 27 -1.32 6.12 -9.21
N THR A 28 -2.14 7.13 -9.47
CA THR A 28 -2.54 8.08 -8.43
C THR A 28 -3.62 7.48 -7.56
N MET A 29 -3.57 7.75 -6.26
CA MET A 29 -4.65 7.39 -5.34
C MET A 29 -5.99 7.88 -5.90
N PRO A 30 -7.06 7.07 -5.90
CA PRO A 30 -8.35 7.50 -6.42
C PRO A 30 -8.81 8.83 -5.82
N SER A 31 -9.42 9.69 -6.64
CA SER A 31 -9.75 11.06 -6.27
C SER A 31 -10.62 11.10 -5.01
N VAL A 32 -11.59 10.20 -4.86
CA VAL A 32 -12.47 10.11 -3.69
C VAL A 32 -11.67 9.86 -2.41
N LEU A 33 -10.74 8.90 -2.42
CA LEU A 33 -9.87 8.63 -1.27
C LEU A 33 -8.93 9.80 -0.96
N ARG A 34 -8.40 10.44 -1.99
CA ARG A 34 -7.53 11.62 -1.85
C ARG A 34 -8.27 12.77 -1.18
N HIS A 35 -9.47 13.11 -1.64
CA HIS A 35 -10.31 14.15 -1.05
C HIS A 35 -10.70 13.80 0.39
N TRP A 36 -11.06 12.54 0.64
CA TRP A 36 -11.36 12.05 1.98
C TRP A 36 -10.15 12.24 2.92
N LEU A 37 -8.95 11.86 2.50
CA LEU A 37 -7.73 11.98 3.28
C LEU A 37 -7.42 13.45 3.59
N ILE A 38 -7.45 14.33 2.58
CA ILE A 38 -7.22 15.77 2.75
C ILE A 38 -8.19 16.35 3.79
N LYS A 39 -9.48 16.01 3.70
CA LYS A 39 -10.49 16.47 4.66
C LYS A 39 -10.19 15.98 6.09
N ARG A 40 -9.77 14.72 6.26
CA ARG A 40 -9.42 14.14 7.57
C ARG A 40 -8.14 14.76 8.15
N CYS A 41 -7.13 15.03 7.32
CA CYS A 41 -5.91 15.72 7.72
C CYS A 41 -6.22 17.14 8.19
N ASN A 42 -7.02 17.91 7.45
CA ASN A 42 -7.41 19.27 7.83
C ASN A 42 -8.22 19.30 9.13
N ALA A 43 -9.12 18.34 9.33
CA ALA A 43 -9.88 18.22 10.57
C ALA A 43 -8.98 17.89 11.77
N SER A 44 -8.00 17.00 11.57
CA SER A 44 -7.03 16.63 12.61
C SER A 44 -6.11 17.80 12.95
N HIS A 45 -5.60 18.52 11.97
CA HIS A 45 -4.83 19.74 12.16
C HIS A 45 -5.62 20.79 12.97
N SER A 46 -6.89 21.02 12.60
CA SER A 46 -7.77 21.93 13.34
C SER A 46 -8.04 21.48 14.77
N ALA A 47 -8.06 20.17 15.04
CA ALA A 47 -8.20 19.62 16.38
C ALA A 47 -6.93 19.80 17.21
N ILE A 48 -5.75 19.60 16.61
CA ILE A 48 -4.45 19.82 17.23
C ILE A 48 -4.30 21.27 17.65
N LEU A 49 -4.57 22.23 16.74
CA LEU A 49 -4.51 23.66 17.06
C LEU A 49 -5.43 24.07 18.21
N ARG A 50 -6.62 23.44 18.31
CA ARG A 50 -7.52 23.64 19.45
C ARG A 50 -6.95 23.07 20.75
N HIS A 51 -6.30 21.91 20.68
CA HIS A 51 -5.80 21.20 21.85
C HIS A 51 -4.52 21.82 22.43
N ILE A 52 -3.63 22.34 21.57
CA ILE A 52 -2.44 23.11 21.96
C ILE A 52 -2.83 24.32 22.84
N ARG A 53 -3.98 24.94 22.59
CA ARG A 53 -4.47 26.10 23.34
C ARG A 53 -5.06 25.74 24.72
N SER A 54 -5.21 24.45 25.05
CA SER A 54 -6.10 23.99 26.13
C SER A 54 -5.46 23.17 27.26
N THR A 55 -4.30 22.51 27.08
CA THR A 55 -3.78 21.54 28.08
C THR A 55 -2.26 21.34 27.98
N GLU A 56 -1.60 20.83 29.04
CA GLU A 56 -0.15 20.55 29.07
C GLU A 56 0.26 19.20 28.42
N ASN A 57 -0.65 18.22 28.23
CA ASN A 57 -0.32 16.91 27.65
C ASN A 57 -0.50 16.88 26.11
N VAL A 58 0.03 17.91 25.44
CA VAL A 58 -0.21 18.23 24.03
C VAL A 58 0.35 17.19 23.07
N ALA A 59 1.54 16.66 23.37
CA ALA A 59 2.34 15.90 22.40
C ALA A 59 1.72 14.54 22.04
N SER A 60 1.23 13.79 23.04
CA SER A 60 0.67 12.45 22.83
C SER A 60 -0.64 12.49 22.04
N THR A 61 -1.55 13.39 22.41
CA THR A 61 -2.82 13.58 21.70
C THR A 61 -2.61 14.15 20.30
N ALA A 62 -1.66 15.09 20.13
CA ALA A 62 -1.34 15.62 18.81
C ALA A 62 -0.76 14.56 17.88
N ALA A 63 0.16 13.72 18.38
CA ALA A 63 0.72 12.62 17.60
C ALA A 63 -0.36 11.63 17.13
N LEU A 64 -1.30 11.28 18.01
CA LEU A 64 -2.43 10.41 17.63
C LEU A 64 -3.31 11.06 16.56
N LEU A 65 -3.63 12.35 16.69
CA LEU A 65 -4.44 13.07 15.72
C LEU A 65 -3.73 13.18 14.35
N LEU A 66 -2.41 13.31 14.32
CA LEU A 66 -1.64 13.32 13.07
C LEU A 66 -1.63 11.95 12.39
N ALA A 67 -1.42 10.86 13.15
CA ALA A 67 -1.31 9.52 12.59
C ALA A 67 -2.66 8.93 12.16
N ARG A 68 -3.76 9.28 12.85
CA ARG A 68 -5.07 8.65 12.68
C ARG A 68 -5.62 8.64 11.25
N PRO A 69 -5.59 9.73 10.47
CA PRO A 69 -6.07 9.72 9.09
C PRO A 69 -5.36 8.70 8.21
N TYR A 70 -4.04 8.54 8.41
CA TYR A 70 -3.22 7.59 7.65
C TYR A 70 -3.48 6.14 8.09
N LEU A 71 -3.65 5.90 9.38
CA LEU A 71 -4.04 4.57 9.88
C LEU A 71 -5.41 4.14 9.36
N GLU A 72 -6.39 5.05 9.37
CA GLU A 72 -7.72 4.80 8.80
C GLU A 72 -7.63 4.56 7.29
N LEU A 73 -6.79 5.30 6.57
CA LEU A 73 -6.54 5.06 5.14
C LEU A 73 -5.97 3.67 4.88
N MET A 74 -4.97 3.24 5.67
CA MET A 74 -4.41 1.90 5.54
C MET A 74 -5.45 0.82 5.84
N ALA A 75 -6.34 1.04 6.81
CA ALA A 75 -7.45 0.13 7.09
C ALA A 75 -8.45 0.07 5.93
N ILE A 76 -8.75 1.20 5.26
CA ILE A 76 -9.60 1.22 4.07
C ILE A 76 -8.95 0.45 2.92
N LEU A 77 -7.67 0.70 2.66
CA LEU A 77 -6.95 0.10 1.53
C LEU A 77 -6.67 -1.38 1.72
N LEU A 78 -6.24 -1.78 2.92
CA LEU A 78 -5.69 -3.10 3.18
C LEU A 78 -6.55 -3.93 4.13
N GLY A 79 -7.57 -3.37 4.80
CA GLY A 79 -8.31 -4.06 5.88
C GLY A 79 -9.00 -5.35 5.45
N ARG A 80 -9.28 -5.52 4.16
CA ARG A 80 -9.90 -6.73 3.59
C ARG A 80 -8.90 -7.85 3.28
N TYR A 81 -7.60 -7.65 3.53
CA TYR A 81 -6.57 -8.63 3.18
C TYR A 81 -6.86 -10.02 3.77
N ARG A 82 -7.44 -10.08 4.97
CA ARG A 82 -7.80 -11.32 5.65
C ARG A 82 -8.78 -12.18 4.86
N SER A 83 -9.69 -11.56 4.12
CA SER A 83 -10.67 -12.27 3.28
C SER A 83 -10.05 -12.88 2.02
N ALA A 84 -8.85 -12.45 1.66
CA ALA A 84 -8.08 -12.98 0.54
C ALA A 84 -6.97 -13.94 0.98
N LEU A 85 -6.90 -14.27 2.28
CA LEU A 85 -6.09 -15.37 2.76
C LEU A 85 -6.80 -16.68 2.40
N GLN A 86 -6.13 -17.51 1.62
CA GLN A 86 -6.60 -18.82 1.22
C GLN A 86 -5.75 -19.89 1.92
N HIS A 87 -6.41 -20.94 2.38
CA HIS A 87 -5.73 -22.10 2.92
C HIS A 87 -5.55 -23.10 1.78
N ASN A 88 -4.29 -23.45 1.48
CA ASN A 88 -3.99 -24.48 0.50
C ASN A 88 -4.24 -25.85 1.13
N GLU A 89 -5.50 -26.27 1.14
CA GLU A 89 -5.83 -27.65 1.48
C GLU A 89 -5.20 -28.56 0.43
N ALA A 90 -4.41 -29.54 0.90
CA ALA A 90 -3.91 -30.61 0.06
C ALA A 90 -5.12 -31.34 -0.53
N SER A 91 -5.56 -30.88 -1.71
CA SER A 91 -6.53 -31.62 -2.49
C SER A 91 -5.82 -32.91 -2.86
N SER A 92 -6.30 -34.03 -2.33
CA SER A 92 -5.82 -35.38 -2.61
C SER A 92 -6.12 -35.82 -4.04
N SER A 93 -6.14 -34.90 -5.00
CA SER A 93 -6.14 -35.21 -6.41
C SER A 93 -4.70 -35.29 -6.89
N VAL A 94 -4.21 -36.52 -6.94
CA VAL A 94 -3.02 -36.96 -7.66
C VAL A 94 -3.12 -36.45 -9.11
N ASN A 95 -2.59 -35.26 -9.38
CA ASN A 95 -2.29 -34.83 -10.74
C ASN A 95 -0.82 -35.14 -10.98
N LEU A 96 -0.58 -36.30 -11.59
CA LEU A 96 0.67 -36.65 -12.25
C LEU A 96 0.96 -35.57 -13.31
N LEU A 97 1.83 -34.61 -13.00
CA LEU A 97 2.41 -33.73 -14.00
C LEU A 97 3.82 -34.19 -14.36
N PRO A 98 4.20 -34.13 -15.66
CA PRO A 98 5.47 -34.65 -16.13
C PRO A 98 6.62 -33.78 -15.66
N ILE A 99 7.73 -34.45 -15.33
CA ILE A 99 9.02 -33.88 -14.93
C ILE A 99 9.46 -32.83 -15.96
N GLN A 100 9.50 -31.55 -15.58
CA GLN A 100 10.13 -30.49 -16.36
C GLN A 100 11.60 -30.33 -15.95
N SER A 101 12.46 -30.37 -16.97
CA SER A 101 13.92 -30.30 -16.91
C SER A 101 14.47 -29.04 -16.25
N PRO A 102 15.68 -29.11 -15.67
CA PRO A 102 16.31 -27.99 -14.97
C PRO A 102 17.05 -27.13 -15.99
N ASN A 103 16.50 -25.99 -16.40
CA ASN A 103 17.25 -24.85 -16.94
C ASN A 103 16.29 -23.68 -17.17
N ASP A 104 16.11 -22.85 -16.14
CA ASP A 104 15.67 -21.46 -16.29
C ASP A 104 15.92 -20.73 -14.97
N GLU A 105 17.06 -20.05 -14.88
CA GLU A 105 17.47 -19.18 -13.75
C GLU A 105 16.73 -17.82 -13.75
N SER A 106 15.41 -17.83 -14.03
CA SER A 106 14.59 -16.61 -14.10
C SER A 106 13.50 -16.53 -12.99
N ARG A 107 13.54 -17.41 -11.98
CA ARG A 107 12.41 -17.67 -11.06
C ARG A 107 12.66 -17.42 -9.57
N SER A 108 13.44 -16.40 -9.21
CA SER A 108 13.63 -16.06 -7.78
C SER A 108 12.43 -15.33 -7.17
N GLN A 109 11.61 -14.61 -7.94
CA GLN A 109 10.38 -13.96 -7.43
C GLN A 109 9.20 -14.94 -7.29
N ASP A 110 9.07 -15.92 -8.18
CA ASP A 110 7.94 -16.88 -8.23
C ASP A 110 7.91 -17.88 -7.07
N LYS A 111 9.03 -18.05 -6.35
CA LYS A 111 9.16 -19.08 -5.31
C LYS A 111 8.43 -18.73 -4.00
N PHE A 112 8.22 -17.45 -3.72
CA PHE A 112 7.51 -17.00 -2.51
C PHE A 112 5.99 -16.97 -2.68
N ASP A 113 5.54 -16.77 -3.91
CA ASP A 113 4.10 -16.73 -4.24
C ASP A 113 3.52 -18.13 -4.50
N GLN A 114 4.35 -19.19 -4.54
CA GLN A 114 3.87 -20.55 -4.65
C GLN A 114 3.34 -21.07 -3.31
N PRO A 115 2.04 -21.41 -3.21
CA PRO A 115 1.45 -21.85 -1.97
C PRO A 115 2.03 -23.20 -1.56
N ARG A 116 2.67 -23.25 -0.39
CA ARG A 116 3.11 -24.51 0.22
C ARG A 116 1.87 -25.34 0.57
N ILE A 117 1.94 -26.64 0.36
CA ILE A 117 0.86 -27.58 0.70
C ILE A 117 0.59 -27.49 2.21
N GLY A 118 -0.67 -27.26 2.59
CA GLY A 118 -1.08 -27.08 3.99
C GLY A 118 -0.78 -25.71 4.60
N GLY A 119 -0.42 -24.71 3.77
CA GLY A 119 -0.11 -23.35 4.20
C GLY A 119 -1.20 -22.34 3.88
N TRP A 120 -1.26 -21.25 4.65
CA TRP A 120 -1.99 -20.04 4.27
C TRP A 120 -1.17 -19.25 3.26
N PHE A 121 -1.82 -18.76 2.21
CA PHE A 121 -1.22 -17.83 1.26
C PHE A 121 -2.17 -16.67 0.98
N PHE A 122 -1.60 -15.55 0.53
CA PHE A 122 -2.36 -14.35 0.19
C PHE A 122 -2.61 -14.31 -1.32
N ASP A 123 -3.87 -14.46 -1.73
CA ASP A 123 -4.27 -14.33 -3.13
C ASP A 123 -4.42 -12.85 -3.50
N ARG A 124 -3.36 -12.28 -4.08
CA ARG A 124 -3.30 -10.89 -4.52
C ARG A 124 -4.40 -10.56 -5.53
N ALA A 125 -4.69 -11.46 -6.46
CA ALA A 125 -5.66 -11.22 -7.52
C ALA A 125 -7.08 -11.19 -6.96
N ALA A 126 -7.44 -12.16 -6.12
CA ALA A 126 -8.73 -12.18 -5.44
C ALA A 126 -8.93 -10.95 -4.55
N PHE A 127 -7.87 -10.51 -3.85
CA PHE A 127 -7.92 -9.29 -3.04
C PHE A 127 -8.24 -8.06 -3.89
N VAL A 128 -7.47 -7.81 -4.96
CA VAL A 128 -7.63 -6.64 -5.84
C VAL A 128 -9.02 -6.60 -6.46
N VAL A 129 -9.51 -7.74 -6.96
CA VAL A 129 -10.86 -7.86 -7.54
C VAL A 129 -11.93 -7.49 -6.52
N SER A 130 -11.75 -7.90 -5.26
CA SER A 130 -12.74 -7.66 -4.19
C SER A 130 -12.88 -6.19 -3.78
N CYS A 131 -11.85 -5.36 -3.98
CA CYS A 131 -11.78 -3.97 -3.50
C CYS A 131 -12.45 -2.92 -4.42
N GLY A 132 -13.03 -3.36 -5.54
CA GLY A 132 -13.78 -2.51 -6.48
C GLY A 132 -12.90 -1.86 -7.56
N HIS A 133 -13.48 -1.69 -8.76
CA HIS A 133 -12.74 -1.35 -9.98
C HIS A 133 -11.91 -0.06 -9.91
N GLU A 134 -12.40 0.98 -9.21
CA GLU A 134 -11.67 2.24 -9.08
C GLU A 134 -10.37 2.11 -8.28
N LEU A 135 -10.31 1.16 -7.35
CA LEU A 135 -9.15 0.92 -6.49
C LEU A 135 -8.16 -0.07 -7.09
N GLN A 136 -8.59 -0.90 -8.04
CA GLN A 136 -7.76 -1.96 -8.64
C GLN A 136 -6.40 -1.49 -9.16
N PRO A 137 -6.29 -0.43 -9.99
CA PRO A 137 -4.99 -0.01 -10.51
C PRO A 137 -4.07 0.43 -9.37
N TYR A 138 -4.61 1.19 -8.41
CA TYR A 138 -3.83 1.71 -7.29
C TYR A 138 -3.38 0.59 -6.34
N LEU A 139 -4.26 -0.36 -6.03
CA LEU A 139 -3.93 -1.51 -5.19
C LEU A 139 -2.95 -2.46 -5.87
N THR A 140 -3.05 -2.65 -7.19
CA THR A 140 -2.09 -3.47 -7.94
C THR A 140 -0.67 -2.90 -7.83
N GLU A 141 -0.49 -1.60 -8.03
CA GLU A 141 0.82 -0.96 -7.84
C GLU A 141 1.26 -0.98 -6.37
N LEU A 142 0.35 -0.70 -5.43
CA LEU A 142 0.64 -0.74 -4.00
C LEU A 142 1.14 -2.11 -3.53
N LEU A 143 0.51 -3.20 -3.98
CA LEU A 143 0.88 -4.57 -3.61
C LEU A 143 2.21 -5.01 -4.23
N ASN A 144 2.61 -4.40 -5.35
CA ASN A 144 3.93 -4.61 -5.94
C ASN A 144 5.03 -3.80 -5.26
N SER A 145 4.68 -2.91 -4.33
CA SER A 145 5.65 -2.14 -3.55
C SER A 145 6.32 -3.00 -2.47
N GLN A 146 7.64 -2.84 -2.34
CA GLN A 146 8.43 -3.42 -1.25
C GLN A 146 7.95 -3.00 0.14
N MET A 147 7.19 -1.90 0.25
CA MET A 147 6.56 -1.48 1.50
C MET A 147 5.52 -2.48 2.01
N VAL A 148 4.84 -3.19 1.12
CA VAL A 148 3.82 -4.19 1.47
C VAL A 148 4.40 -5.59 1.51
N ILE A 149 5.34 -5.88 0.61
CA ILE A 149 6.11 -7.14 0.63
C ILE A 149 7.22 -7.00 1.67
N GLN A 150 6.91 -7.32 2.93
CA GLN A 150 7.96 -7.48 3.94
C GLN A 150 8.76 -8.75 3.61
N VAL A 151 9.87 -8.58 2.87
CA VAL A 151 10.89 -9.61 2.73
C VAL A 151 11.42 -9.85 4.14
N SER A 152 11.09 -11.03 4.68
CA SER A 152 11.60 -11.55 5.94
C SER A 152 12.88 -12.33 5.67
#